data_AF-A0A850BY25-F1
#
_entry.id   AF-A0A850BY25-F1
#
_cell.length_a   1.000
_cell.length_b   1.000
_cell.length_c   1.000
_cell.angle_alpha   90.00
_cell.angle_beta   90.00
_cell.angle_gamma   90.00
#
_symmetry.space_group_name_H-M   'P 1'
#
loop_
_entity.id
_entity.type
_entity.pdbx_description
1 polymer ?
#
loop_
_entity_poly.entity_id
_entity_poly.type
_entity_poly.pdbx_seq_one_letter_code
_entity_poly.pdbx_strand_id
1 'polypeptide(L)'
;NVPVVESKMLAELKATGISLTKISEIGKIPLAQKKKLMPLMQKAMGYTACTGCHVEGDFKAETRNLKISREMWNAYTVPLRDEKGGVLFCDSCHSGQAKVLNRADQEAVKKFMEDEYEHKLTRADKKEMECSTCHGEAMELKIIEKLWKIGPEAKK
;
A
#
# COMPACT_ATOMS: atom_id res chain seq x y z
N ASN A 1 -0.36 10.67 -10.01
CA ASN A 1 0.15 9.30 -10.17
C ASN A 1 1.61 9.31 -9.77
N VAL A 2 2.03 8.41 -8.87
CA VAL A 2 3.40 8.33 -8.36
C VAL A 2 3.95 6.96 -8.77
N PRO A 3 4.94 6.89 -9.68
CA PRO A 3 5.49 5.62 -10.17
C PRO A 3 6.07 4.74 -9.06
N VAL A 4 6.09 3.42 -9.30
CA VAL A 4 6.75 2.49 -8.37
C VAL A 4 8.26 2.62 -8.53
N VAL A 5 8.95 2.82 -7.41
CA VAL A 5 10.41 2.94 -7.35
C VAL A 5 11.00 2.05 -6.25
N GLU A 6 12.29 1.75 -6.37
CA GLU A 6 13.04 1.10 -5.29
C GLU A 6 12.99 1.96 -4.02
N SER A 7 12.72 1.33 -2.87
CA SER A 7 12.65 2.04 -1.60
C SER A 7 14.01 2.60 -1.21
N LYS A 8 14.02 3.89 -0.87
CA LYS A 8 15.21 4.58 -0.34
C LYS A 8 15.38 4.33 1.16
N MET A 9 14.39 3.72 1.79
CA MET A 9 14.33 3.50 3.24
C MET A 9 14.72 2.07 3.65
N LEU A 10 15.13 1.20 2.73
CA LEU A 10 15.46 -0.20 3.05
C LEU A 10 16.57 -0.33 4.11
N ALA A 11 17.59 0.53 4.05
CA ALA A 11 18.67 0.54 5.04
C ALA A 11 18.17 0.96 6.44
N GLU A 12 17.37 2.03 6.51
CA GLU A 12 16.74 2.51 7.75
C GLU A 12 15.80 1.44 8.33
N LEU A 13 15.01 0.80 7.47
CA LEU A 13 14.10 -0.28 7.84
C LEU A 13 14.85 -1.48 8.42
N LYS A 14 15.95 -1.91 7.78
CA LYS A 14 16.79 -3.00 8.30
C LYS A 14 17.36 -2.67 9.68
N ALA A 15 17.74 -1.42 9.94
CA ALA A 15 18.22 -0.96 11.24
C ALA A 15 17.16 -1.01 12.36
N THR A 16 15.87 -1.02 12.01
CA THR A 16 14.78 -1.24 12.99
C THR A 16 14.71 -2.69 13.50
N GLY A 17 15.36 -3.63 12.80
CA GLY A 17 15.27 -5.06 13.07
C GLY A 17 14.00 -5.73 12.51
N ILE A 18 13.23 -5.02 11.69
CA ILE A 18 12.05 -5.54 11.00
C ILE A 18 12.48 -6.15 9.67
N SER A 19 12.01 -7.37 9.40
CA SER A 19 12.24 -8.06 8.13
C SER A 19 10.91 -8.25 7.41
N LEU A 20 10.71 -7.54 6.30
CA LEU A 20 9.49 -7.64 5.48
C LEU A 20 9.29 -9.01 4.83
N THR A 21 10.32 -9.85 4.83
CA THR A 21 10.24 -11.25 4.38
C THR A 21 9.82 -12.22 5.48
N LYS A 22 9.81 -11.81 6.76
CA LYS A 22 9.53 -12.69 7.91
C LYS A 22 8.33 -12.23 8.73
N ILE A 23 8.07 -10.93 8.77
CA ILE A 23 6.95 -10.35 9.53
C ILE A 23 5.85 -9.99 8.55
N SER A 24 4.84 -10.87 8.47
CA SER A 24 3.68 -10.68 7.61
C SER A 24 2.71 -9.62 8.11
N GLU A 25 2.60 -9.43 9.43
CA GLU A 25 1.58 -8.57 10.02
C GLU A 25 2.18 -7.46 10.89
N ILE A 26 1.85 -6.21 10.56
CA ILE A 26 2.27 -5.04 11.34
C ILE A 26 1.80 -5.10 12.81
N GLY A 27 0.66 -5.76 13.06
CA GLY A 27 0.10 -5.97 14.40
C GLY A 27 1.01 -6.79 15.31
N LYS A 28 1.72 -7.78 14.74
CA LYS A 28 2.62 -8.69 15.47
C LYS A 28 3.99 -8.10 15.78
N ILE A 29 4.30 -6.91 15.26
CA ILE A 29 5.57 -6.24 15.53
C ILE A 29 5.61 -5.77 17.01
N PRO A 30 6.67 -6.10 17.78
CA PRO A 30 6.89 -5.59 19.12
C PRO A 30 6.87 -4.05 19.19
N LEU A 31 6.37 -3.50 20.30
CA LEU A 31 6.23 -2.04 20.46
C LEU A 31 7.54 -1.28 20.27
N ALA A 32 8.66 -1.83 20.75
CA ALA A 32 9.99 -1.22 20.60
C ALA A 32 10.40 -1.07 19.13
N GLN A 33 10.05 -2.05 18.28
CA GLN A 33 10.31 -1.98 16.83
C GLN A 33 9.30 -1.06 16.13
N LYS A 34 8.01 -1.10 16.52
CA LYS A 34 6.98 -0.17 16.01
C LYS A 34 7.39 1.29 16.21
N LYS A 35 7.91 1.66 17.37
CA LYS A 35 8.39 3.03 17.66
C LYS A 35 9.48 3.51 16.69
N LYS A 36 10.32 2.61 16.17
CA LYS A 36 11.33 2.91 15.16
C LYS A 36 10.77 2.91 13.73
N LEU A 37 9.72 2.11 13.49
CA LEU A 37 9.04 2.03 12.19
C LEU A 37 8.17 3.26 11.90
N MET A 38 7.46 3.78 12.90
CA MET A 38 6.47 4.86 12.69
C MET A 38 7.04 6.11 12.01
N PRO A 39 8.25 6.62 12.37
CA PRO A 39 8.86 7.75 11.66
C PRO A 39 9.11 7.48 10.17
N LEU A 40 9.48 6.25 9.81
CA LEU A 40 9.69 5.86 8.41
C LEU A 40 8.36 5.86 7.64
N MET A 41 7.30 5.33 8.25
CA MET A 41 5.96 5.36 7.64
C MET A 41 5.45 6.80 7.47
N GLN A 42 5.67 7.68 8.45
CA GLN A 42 5.31 9.09 8.34
C GLN A 42 6.04 9.77 7.18
N LYS A 43 7.37 9.61 7.11
CA LYS A 43 8.22 10.15 6.04
C LYS A 43 7.79 9.64 4.67
N ALA A 44 7.53 8.34 4.55
CA ALA A 44 7.10 7.72 3.29
C ALA A 44 5.75 8.26 2.78
N MET A 45 4.86 8.65 3.70
CA MET A 45 3.53 9.17 3.39
C MET A 45 3.47 10.71 3.29
N GLY A 46 4.55 11.40 3.65
CA GLY A 46 4.59 12.87 3.74
C GLY A 46 3.82 13.44 4.92
N TYR A 47 3.57 12.64 5.96
CA TYR A 47 2.94 13.14 7.18
C TYR A 47 3.99 13.76 8.10
N THR A 48 3.63 14.90 8.69
CA THR A 48 4.44 15.61 9.69
C THR A 48 4.00 15.34 11.13
N ALA A 49 2.88 14.62 11.32
CA ALA A 49 2.29 14.37 12.62
C ALA A 49 1.70 12.95 12.74
N CYS A 50 1.60 12.46 13.98
CA CYS A 50 1.00 11.17 14.31
C CYS A 50 -0.53 11.14 14.13
N THR A 51 -1.16 12.31 14.15
CA THR A 51 -2.62 12.48 14.09
C THR A 51 -3.23 12.10 12.74
N GLY A 52 -2.40 11.90 11.71
CA GLY A 52 -2.84 11.38 10.42
C GLY A 52 -3.40 9.95 10.49
N CYS A 53 -2.97 9.16 11.48
CA CYS A 53 -3.44 7.77 11.67
C CYS A 53 -3.83 7.43 13.11
N HIS A 54 -3.31 8.14 14.12
CA HIS A 54 -3.58 7.88 15.53
C HIS A 54 -4.44 8.97 16.17
N VAL A 55 -5.14 8.63 17.25
CA VAL A 55 -5.79 9.60 18.13
C VAL A 55 -4.77 10.02 19.20
N GLU A 56 -4.64 11.32 19.44
CA GLU A 56 -3.76 11.83 20.49
C GLU A 56 -4.22 11.34 21.86
N GLY A 57 -3.29 10.88 22.70
CA GLY A 57 -3.61 10.27 23.99
C GLY A 57 -4.13 8.82 23.91
N ASP A 58 -4.62 8.36 22.75
CA ASP A 58 -5.05 6.97 22.53
C ASP A 58 -4.51 6.40 21.21
N PHE A 59 -3.27 5.93 21.27
CA PHE A 59 -2.61 5.27 20.13
C PHE A 59 -3.18 3.89 19.78
N LYS A 60 -4.05 3.33 20.63
CA LYS A 60 -4.73 2.05 20.38
C LYS A 60 -6.07 2.23 19.68
N ALA A 61 -6.65 3.44 19.73
CA ALA A 61 -7.87 3.78 19.03
C ALA A 61 -7.77 3.38 17.54
N GLU A 62 -8.74 2.59 17.09
CA GLU A 62 -8.76 2.10 15.73
C GLU A 62 -9.38 3.15 14.80
N THR A 63 -8.54 3.88 14.08
CA THR A 63 -9.00 4.84 13.06
C THR A 63 -9.12 4.17 11.70
N ARG A 64 -9.85 4.81 10.78
CA ARG A 64 -9.94 4.38 9.38
C ARG A 64 -8.55 4.28 8.72
N ASN A 65 -7.70 5.29 8.90
CA ASN A 65 -6.38 5.30 8.27
C ASN A 65 -5.48 4.23 8.86
N LEU A 66 -5.62 3.93 10.16
CA LEU A 66 -4.90 2.84 10.80
C LEU A 66 -5.30 1.47 10.25
N LYS A 67 -6.58 1.24 9.96
CA LYS A 67 -7.06 0.04 9.23
C LYS A 67 -6.42 -0.06 7.84
N ILE A 68 -6.48 1.03 7.07
CA ILE A 68 -5.91 1.07 5.72
C ILE A 68 -4.40 0.78 5.76
N SER A 69 -3.65 1.40 6.67
CA SER A 69 -2.21 1.15 6.81
C SER A 69 -1.88 -0.31 7.14
N ARG A 70 -2.72 -0.98 7.95
CA ARG A 70 -2.54 -2.43 8.22
C ARG A 70 -2.75 -3.26 6.95
N GLU A 71 -3.79 -2.98 6.19
CA GLU A 71 -4.06 -3.69 4.93
C GLU A 71 -2.99 -3.40 3.88
N MET A 72 -2.51 -2.16 3.76
CA MET A 72 -1.38 -1.82 2.87
C MET A 72 -0.11 -2.57 3.23
N TRP A 73 0.14 -2.79 4.53
CA TRP A 73 1.26 -3.62 4.97
C TRP A 73 1.07 -5.08 4.57
N ASN A 74 -0.07 -5.66 4.95
CA ASN A 74 -0.32 -7.09 4.85
C ASN A 74 -0.55 -7.56 3.41
N ALA A 75 -1.23 -6.77 2.59
CA ALA A 75 -1.64 -7.14 1.24
C ALA A 75 -0.69 -6.64 0.14
N TYR A 76 0.16 -5.65 0.43
CA TYR A 76 1.05 -5.07 -0.59
C TYR A 76 2.52 -5.07 -0.16
N THR A 77 2.86 -4.42 0.95
CA THR A 77 4.26 -4.21 1.35
C THR A 77 5.01 -5.53 1.60
N VAL A 78 4.40 -6.45 2.33
CA VAL A 78 5.01 -7.75 2.64
C VAL A 78 4.94 -8.75 1.48
N PRO A 79 3.79 -8.95 0.81
CA PRO A 79 3.66 -10.01 -0.19
C PRO A 79 4.14 -9.61 -1.59
N LEU A 80 4.33 -8.34 -1.91
CA LEU A 80 4.73 -7.91 -3.25
C LEU A 80 6.22 -7.56 -3.34
N ARG A 81 6.75 -7.69 -4.54
CA ARG A 81 8.12 -7.35 -4.92
C ARG A 81 8.10 -6.50 -6.19
N ASP A 82 9.15 -5.71 -6.38
CA ASP A 82 9.38 -5.08 -7.69
C ASP A 82 9.73 -6.14 -8.76
N GLU A 83 9.84 -5.69 -10.01
CA GLU A 83 10.18 -6.51 -11.18
C GLU A 83 11.52 -7.28 -11.02
N LYS A 84 12.41 -6.80 -10.15
CA LYS A 84 13.74 -7.39 -9.87
C LYS A 84 13.71 -8.32 -8.66
N GLY A 85 12.55 -8.53 -8.04
CA GLY A 85 12.39 -9.29 -6.80
C GLY A 85 12.77 -8.51 -5.54
N GLY A 86 12.98 -7.20 -5.65
CA GLY A 86 13.30 -6.28 -4.55
C GLY A 86 12.11 -6.09 -3.60
N VAL A 87 12.43 -5.82 -2.35
CA VAL A 87 11.43 -5.59 -1.30
C VAL A 87 10.85 -4.19 -1.45
N LEU A 88 9.53 -4.08 -1.39
CA LEU A 88 8.83 -2.80 -1.40
C LEU A 88 8.67 -2.27 0.02
N PHE A 89 8.71 -0.95 0.15
CA PHE A 89 8.28 -0.27 1.37
C PHE A 89 7.31 0.86 1.01
N CYS A 90 6.72 1.52 2.00
CA CYS A 90 5.69 2.54 1.78
C CYS A 90 6.16 3.63 0.80
N ASP A 91 7.45 4.01 0.83
CA ASP A 91 8.01 5.04 -0.06
C ASP A 91 8.15 4.57 -1.51
N SER A 92 8.19 3.26 -1.78
CA SER A 92 8.24 2.70 -3.14
C SER A 92 7.06 3.15 -3.99
N CYS A 93 5.87 3.29 -3.41
CA CYS A 93 4.69 3.78 -4.13
C CYS A 93 4.29 5.20 -3.70
N HIS A 94 4.52 5.58 -2.45
CA HIS A 94 4.06 6.87 -1.93
C HIS A 94 5.02 8.02 -2.20
N SER A 95 6.34 7.79 -2.18
CA SER A 95 7.36 8.85 -2.38
C SER A 95 7.05 10.17 -1.65
N GLY A 96 6.54 10.10 -0.41
CA GLY A 96 6.18 11.28 0.39
C GLY A 96 4.78 11.84 0.12
N GLN A 97 3.90 11.10 -0.56
CA GLN A 97 2.53 11.53 -0.85
C GLN A 97 1.50 10.51 -0.35
N ALA A 98 0.63 10.92 0.56
CA ALA A 98 -0.42 10.06 1.08
C ALA A 98 -1.46 9.63 0.03
N LYS A 99 -1.66 10.43 -1.01
CA LYS A 99 -2.58 10.16 -2.13
C LYS A 99 -1.78 10.14 -3.44
N VAL A 100 -1.62 8.95 -4.00
CA VAL A 100 -0.72 8.75 -5.16
C VAL A 100 -1.45 8.75 -6.51
N LEU A 101 -2.72 8.32 -6.54
CA LEU A 101 -3.53 8.24 -7.75
C LEU A 101 -4.31 9.53 -7.98
N ASN A 102 -4.21 10.08 -9.19
CA ASN A 102 -5.02 11.22 -9.62
C ASN A 102 -6.39 10.74 -10.09
N ARG A 103 -7.31 10.53 -9.14
CA ARG A 103 -8.65 9.98 -9.43
C ARG A 103 -9.58 10.95 -10.18
N ALA A 104 -9.11 12.14 -10.55
CA ALA A 104 -9.87 13.04 -11.42
C ALA A 104 -9.87 12.58 -12.88
N ASP A 105 -8.87 11.78 -13.30
CA ASP A 105 -8.74 11.24 -14.64
C ASP A 105 -8.68 9.70 -14.56
N GLN A 106 -9.82 9.06 -14.84
CA GLN A 106 -9.98 7.62 -14.67
C GLN A 106 -9.18 6.82 -15.69
N GLU A 107 -9.13 7.27 -16.95
CA GLU A 107 -8.37 6.58 -18.01
C GLU A 107 -6.87 6.67 -17.73
N ALA A 108 -6.38 7.83 -17.29
CA ALA A 108 -4.99 7.97 -16.87
C ALA A 108 -4.66 7.11 -15.65
N VAL A 109 -5.58 6.96 -14.69
CA VAL A 109 -5.38 6.06 -13.52
C VAL A 109 -5.38 4.60 -13.94
N LYS A 110 -6.31 4.19 -14.81
CA LYS A 110 -6.38 2.82 -15.31
C LYS A 110 -5.06 2.42 -15.99
N LYS A 111 -4.65 3.22 -16.98
CA LYS A 111 -3.39 2.99 -17.68
C LYS A 111 -2.19 2.97 -16.74
N PHE A 112 -2.17 3.89 -15.77
CA PHE A 112 -1.11 3.93 -14.77
C PHE A 112 -1.07 2.69 -13.87
N MET A 113 -2.23 2.19 -13.42
CA MET A 113 -2.29 0.99 -12.58
C MET A 113 -1.85 -0.26 -13.34
N GLU A 114 -2.21 -0.38 -14.62
CA GLU A 114 -1.72 -1.44 -15.50
C GLU A 114 -0.18 -1.36 -15.66
N ASP A 115 0.32 -0.19 -16.09
CA ASP A 115 1.74 0.01 -16.39
C ASP A 115 2.65 -0.12 -15.15
N GLU A 116 2.21 0.36 -13.99
CA GLU A 116 3.05 0.45 -12.78
C GLU A 116 2.75 -0.61 -11.73
N TYR A 117 1.52 -1.12 -11.62
CA TYR A 117 1.16 -2.09 -10.60
C TYR A 117 0.99 -3.49 -11.15
N GLU A 118 0.29 -3.66 -12.27
CA GLU A 118 0.09 -4.99 -12.85
C GLU A 118 1.37 -5.53 -13.49
N HIS A 119 2.06 -4.71 -14.27
CA HIS A 119 3.23 -5.16 -15.03
C HIS A 119 4.56 -5.16 -14.24
N LYS A 120 4.68 -4.35 -13.19
CA LYS A 120 5.96 -4.18 -12.46
C LYS A 120 5.98 -4.80 -11.08
N LEU A 121 4.85 -5.31 -10.58
CA LEU A 121 4.78 -5.96 -9.28
C LEU A 121 4.66 -7.47 -9.46
N THR A 122 5.41 -8.19 -8.63
CA THR A 122 5.36 -9.65 -8.58
C THR A 122 5.10 -10.11 -7.17
N ARG A 123 4.64 -11.35 -6.99
CA ARG A 123 4.44 -11.91 -5.66
C ARG A 123 5.74 -12.48 -5.10
N ALA A 124 5.95 -12.28 -3.81
CA ALA A 124 7.06 -12.84 -3.05
C ALA A 124 7.06 -14.37 -3.03
N ASP A 125 5.87 -15.00 -3.10
CA ASP A 125 5.69 -16.45 -3.18
C ASP A 125 5.80 -16.99 -4.61
N LYS A 126 6.10 -16.13 -5.59
CA LYS A 126 6.22 -16.46 -7.02
C LYS A 126 4.96 -17.06 -7.66
N LYS A 127 3.80 -16.97 -7.01
CA LYS A 127 2.53 -17.33 -7.65
C LYS A 127 2.13 -16.25 -8.66
N GLU A 128 1.24 -16.61 -9.56
CA GLU A 128 0.61 -15.65 -10.48
C GLU A 128 -0.24 -14.63 -9.73
N MET A 129 -0.34 -13.42 -10.30
CA MET A 129 -1.21 -12.38 -9.79
C MET A 129 -2.58 -12.48 -10.43
N GLU A 130 -3.56 -12.87 -9.62
CA GLU A 130 -4.98 -12.81 -9.99
C GLU A 130 -5.58 -11.43 -9.69
N CYS A 131 -6.72 -11.10 -10.31
CA CYS A 131 -7.46 -9.85 -10.04
C CYS A 131 -7.75 -9.66 -8.54
N SER A 132 -8.06 -10.75 -7.84
CA SER A 132 -8.33 -10.76 -6.39
C SER A 132 -7.08 -10.50 -5.53
N THR A 133 -5.87 -10.62 -6.10
CA THR A 133 -4.62 -10.33 -5.39
C THR A 133 -4.52 -8.85 -5.02
N CYS A 134 -4.96 -7.96 -5.91
CA CYS A 134 -5.00 -6.52 -5.64
C CYS A 134 -6.35 -6.06 -5.09
N HIS A 135 -7.46 -6.59 -5.63
CA HIS A 135 -8.79 -6.08 -5.35
C HIS A 135 -9.55 -6.84 -4.25
N GLY A 136 -8.99 -7.93 -3.72
CA GLY A 136 -9.66 -8.84 -2.81
C GLY A 136 -10.64 -9.79 -3.51
N GLU A 137 -11.09 -10.84 -2.82
CA GLU A 137 -12.03 -11.82 -3.37
C GLU A 137 -13.38 -11.22 -3.75
N ALA A 138 -13.82 -10.24 -2.97
CA ALA A 138 -15.11 -9.61 -3.14
C ALA A 138 -15.08 -8.46 -4.13
N MET A 139 -14.10 -8.41 -5.08
CA MET A 139 -13.93 -7.38 -6.13
C MET A 139 -15.23 -6.60 -6.22
N GLU A 140 -15.32 -5.44 -5.54
CA GLU A 140 -16.61 -4.77 -5.29
C GLU A 140 -17.04 -4.18 -6.63
N LEU A 141 -17.52 -5.06 -7.51
CA LEU A 141 -17.82 -4.79 -8.90
C LEU A 141 -18.90 -3.72 -8.94
N LYS A 142 -19.75 -3.59 -7.92
CA LYS A 142 -20.72 -2.51 -7.78
C LYS A 142 -20.08 -1.12 -7.67
N ILE A 143 -18.92 -1.01 -7.00
CA ILE A 143 -18.16 0.24 -6.92
C ILE A 143 -17.51 0.55 -8.27
N ILE A 144 -16.96 -0.48 -8.94
CA ILE A 144 -16.36 -0.35 -10.28
C ILE A 144 -17.44 -0.03 -11.33
N GLU A 145 -18.57 -0.73 -11.35
CA GLU A 145 -19.73 -0.51 -12.23
C GLU A 145 -20.28 0.90 -12.08
N LYS A 146 -20.41 1.41 -10.86
CA LYS A 146 -20.90 2.76 -10.60
C LYS A 146 -19.88 3.85 -10.96
N LEU A 147 -18.60 3.64 -10.68
CA LEU A 147 -17.55 4.63 -10.95
C LEU A 147 -17.05 4.61 -12.40
N TRP A 148 -17.03 3.45 -13.05
CA TRP A 148 -16.41 3.20 -14.36
C TRP A 148 -17.44 2.85 -15.45
N LYS A 149 -18.74 2.76 -15.12
CA LYS A 149 -19.85 2.50 -16.06
C LYS A 149 -19.64 1.26 -16.94
N ILE A 150 -19.13 0.16 -16.38
CA ILE A 150 -18.86 -1.08 -17.14
C ILE A 150 -19.96 -2.16 -16.93
N GLY A 151 -21.05 -1.82 -16.24
CA GLY A 151 -22.19 -2.71 -16.00
C GLY A 151 -23.31 -2.58 -17.03
N PRO A 152 -24.31 -3.49 -17.04
CA PRO A 152 -25.43 -3.49 -17.99
C PRO A 152 -26.30 -2.22 -17.96
N GLU A 153 -26.19 -1.41 -16.91
CA GLU A 153 -26.86 -0.10 -16.79
C GLU A 153 -26.17 1.03 -17.59
N ALA A 154 -24.98 0.81 -18.14
CA ALA A 154 -24.25 1.82 -18.93
C ALA A 154 -24.79 2.04 -20.36
N LYS A 155 -25.89 1.35 -20.73
CA LYS A 155 -26.58 1.50 -22.02
C LYS A 155 -27.95 2.20 -21.89
N LYS A 156 -28.03 3.28 -21.11
CA LYS A 156 -29.14 4.24 -21.21
C LYS A 156 -28.62 5.67 -21.26
#